data_AF-A0A7J4NN18-F1
#
_entry.id   AF-A0A7J4NN18-F1
#
_cell.length_a   1.000
_cell.length_b   1.000
_cell.length_c   1.000
_cell.angle_alpha   90.00
_cell.angle_beta   90.00
_cell.angle_gamma   90.00
#
_symmetry.space_group_name_H-M   'P 1'
#
loop_
_entity.id
_entity.type
_entity.pdbx_description
1 polymer ?
#
loop_
_entity_poly.entity_id
_entity_poly.type
_entity_poly.pdbx_seq_one_letter_code
_entity_poly.pdbx_strand_id
1 'polypeptide(L)'
;MGGVDSGPVTIVRQETNITSGIEVTQKLIHAAKTLASILRGTLGPRGLDKGLYKSNGEFAVTSDGARILNDLLIKNPGAKLLVSLGKSQEEIIGDGVTSTVLLAGALLDEAGRLIRKGVHPLTVIDGYLRAADVAVSVLEKEAIECSIDDDEMLQHVASTSLGGRSAGSDTKFATMLVDALKQVTHETENGTRCDAEDILFDKLEDSTIGDTRLLSGMFWRKRIPMEQMTGIRKNVKVTLINCDIKQREIIRDLEIELQSAEDLAEFMQIQKQTNVDIAEKILATGADIICSSGDVERSILHQLAVANKVVIHDLDHKQLIHLAQASGATIVDHFNDLSDKDLGLVGHYEGERWAATDEVQDRVIFDECKGPIVTILVGGAMGAEETIRGMYDALRATSLAITDGSLLHGGGSSHMLAAKFVIMESEKVADRTRLGMEAFARALEMIPWMLAANCGVNPLDALLELRSVKSEGKNLIGVREDGSIGSVKNILEPAESLLHGIMAATETANSLLRCDQVISARGD
;
A
#
# COMPACT_ATOMS: atom_id res chain seq x y z
N MET A 1 -44.85 7.61 -61.25
CA MET A 1 -44.25 6.65 -60.30
C MET A 1 -42.90 7.20 -59.90
N GLY A 2 -42.85 7.96 -58.81
CA GLY A 2 -41.63 8.56 -58.27
C GLY A 2 -40.95 7.57 -57.33
N GLY A 3 -39.71 7.20 -57.63
CA GLY A 3 -38.87 6.41 -56.74
C GLY A 3 -38.55 7.22 -55.49
N VAL A 4 -38.82 6.64 -54.33
CA VAL A 4 -38.44 7.18 -53.02
C VAL A 4 -36.94 6.96 -52.87
N ASP A 5 -36.17 8.05 -53.00
CA ASP A 5 -34.78 8.12 -52.58
C ASP A 5 -34.74 7.91 -51.06
N SER A 6 -34.23 6.76 -50.62
CA SER A 6 -33.96 6.53 -49.20
C SER A 6 -32.75 7.39 -48.79
N GLY A 7 -33.02 8.55 -48.21
CA GLY A 7 -31.98 9.40 -47.62
C GLY A 7 -31.14 8.63 -46.59
N PRO A 8 -29.88 9.03 -46.35
CA PRO A 8 -28.99 8.31 -45.45
C PRO A 8 -29.59 8.23 -44.05
N VAL A 9 -29.74 7.00 -43.54
CA VAL A 9 -30.24 6.74 -42.18
C VAL A 9 -29.16 7.17 -41.18
N THR A 10 -29.40 8.28 -40.48
CA THR A 10 -28.50 8.77 -39.44
C THR A 10 -28.71 7.97 -38.15
N ILE A 11 -27.78 7.06 -37.86
CA ILE A 11 -27.85 6.14 -36.68
C ILE A 11 -27.24 6.77 -35.42
N VAL A 12 -26.21 7.62 -35.58
CA VAL A 12 -25.49 8.27 -34.46
C VAL A 12 -25.50 9.80 -34.62
N ARG A 13 -25.33 10.52 -33.51
CA ARG A 13 -25.18 11.98 -33.54
C ARG A 13 -23.98 12.35 -34.40
N GLN A 14 -24.03 13.48 -35.11
CA GLN A 14 -22.90 13.95 -35.95
C GLN A 14 -21.60 14.14 -35.14
N GLU A 15 -21.72 14.34 -33.84
CA GLU A 15 -20.61 14.48 -32.89
C GLU A 15 -19.97 13.13 -32.50
N THR A 16 -20.55 11.98 -32.89
CA THR A 16 -20.04 10.67 -32.51
C THR A 16 -18.93 10.21 -33.47
N ASN A 17 -17.71 10.09 -32.95
CA ASN A 17 -16.58 9.56 -33.71
C ASN A 17 -16.52 8.03 -33.55
N ILE A 18 -16.69 7.30 -34.66
CA ILE A 18 -16.53 5.84 -34.72
C ILE A 18 -15.23 5.54 -35.45
N THR A 19 -14.25 5.00 -34.74
CA THR A 19 -13.07 4.41 -35.38
C THR A 19 -13.25 2.90 -35.37
N SER A 20 -13.01 2.24 -36.50
CA SER A 20 -13.19 0.78 -36.64
C SER A 20 -11.99 0.09 -37.29
N GLY A 21 -11.84 -1.20 -37.04
CA GLY A 21 -10.86 -2.06 -37.69
C GLY A 21 -9.48 -2.04 -37.05
N ILE A 22 -8.47 -2.53 -37.80
CA ILE A 22 -7.10 -2.75 -37.31
C ILE A 22 -6.45 -1.44 -36.82
N GLU A 23 -6.80 -0.30 -37.40
CA GLU A 23 -6.29 1.00 -36.98
C GLU A 23 -6.63 1.33 -35.52
N VAL A 24 -7.80 0.91 -35.03
CA VAL A 24 -8.21 1.07 -33.64
C VAL A 24 -7.28 0.29 -32.73
N THR A 25 -7.12 -1.00 -33.00
CA THR A 25 -6.24 -1.88 -32.22
C THR A 25 -4.81 -1.34 -32.18
N GLN A 26 -4.30 -0.79 -33.28
CA GLN A 26 -2.97 -0.21 -33.31
C GLN A 26 -2.86 1.10 -32.53
N LYS A 27 -3.88 1.98 -32.58
CA LYS A 27 -3.92 3.20 -31.77
C LYS A 27 -3.96 2.89 -30.27
N LEU A 28 -4.74 1.88 -29.88
CA LEU A 28 -4.81 1.43 -28.48
C LEU A 28 -3.47 0.83 -28.02
N ILE A 29 -2.89 -0.07 -28.82
CA ILE A 29 -1.57 -0.66 -28.55
C ILE A 29 -0.49 0.43 -28.45
N HIS A 30 -0.52 1.41 -29.35
CA HIS A 30 0.44 2.51 -29.33
C HIS A 30 0.31 3.35 -28.05
N ALA A 31 -0.90 3.71 -27.63
CA ALA A 31 -1.12 4.44 -26.39
C ALA A 31 -0.66 3.65 -25.16
N ALA A 32 -0.97 2.36 -25.10
CA ALA A 32 -0.54 1.45 -24.03
C ALA A 32 1.00 1.35 -23.97
N LYS A 33 1.66 1.17 -25.13
CA LYS A 33 3.11 1.15 -25.24
C LYS A 33 3.76 2.45 -24.79
N THR A 34 3.18 3.59 -25.15
CA THR A 34 3.67 4.91 -24.73
C THR A 34 3.59 5.07 -23.23
N LEU A 35 2.49 4.66 -22.60
CA LEU A 35 2.36 4.69 -21.15
C LEU A 35 3.39 3.77 -20.46
N ALA A 36 3.52 2.53 -20.93
CA ALA A 36 4.53 1.61 -20.44
C ALA A 36 5.95 2.19 -20.61
N SER A 37 6.23 2.88 -21.72
CA SER A 37 7.54 3.51 -21.95
C SER A 37 7.90 4.61 -20.96
N ILE A 38 6.90 5.30 -20.40
CA ILE A 38 7.12 6.28 -19.32
C ILE A 38 7.70 5.54 -18.11
N LEU A 39 7.08 4.44 -17.69
CA LEU A 39 7.47 3.67 -16.51
C LEU A 39 8.76 2.86 -16.65
N ARG A 40 9.27 2.64 -17.86
CA ARG A 40 10.48 1.82 -18.11
C ARG A 40 11.68 2.18 -17.24
N GLY A 41 11.92 3.49 -17.08
CA GLY A 41 13.07 3.97 -16.32
C GLY A 41 12.97 3.80 -14.81
N THR A 42 11.81 3.43 -14.26
CA THR A 42 11.63 3.27 -12.80
C THR A 42 11.80 1.82 -12.32
N LEU A 43 11.90 0.85 -13.23
CA LEU A 43 12.00 -0.56 -12.86
C LEU A 43 13.40 -0.93 -12.34
N GLY A 44 13.46 -1.64 -11.22
CA GLY A 44 14.67 -2.25 -10.69
C GLY A 44 15.43 -1.37 -9.69
N PRO A 45 16.50 -1.91 -9.08
CA PRO A 45 17.19 -1.25 -7.96
C PRO A 45 17.98 0.00 -8.38
N ARG A 46 18.25 0.17 -9.68
CA ARG A 46 18.83 1.38 -10.26
C ARG A 46 17.83 2.16 -11.11
N GLY A 47 16.54 1.98 -10.84
CA GLY A 47 15.48 2.80 -11.41
C GLY A 47 15.67 4.27 -11.05
N LEU A 48 15.32 5.14 -11.99
CA LEU A 48 15.34 6.59 -11.81
C LEU A 48 13.97 7.08 -11.37
N ASP A 49 13.95 8.02 -10.42
CA ASP A 49 12.74 8.73 -10.02
C ASP A 49 12.20 9.62 -11.15
N LYS A 50 10.89 9.89 -11.09
CA LYS A 50 10.20 10.84 -11.96
C LYS A 50 9.75 12.06 -11.18
N GLY A 51 10.07 13.23 -11.71
CA GLY A 51 9.45 14.48 -11.31
C GLY A 51 8.09 14.66 -11.98
N LEU A 52 7.05 14.83 -11.20
CA LEU A 52 5.67 15.01 -11.64
C LEU A 52 5.13 16.34 -11.10
N TYR A 53 4.39 17.07 -11.94
CA TYR A 53 3.55 18.17 -11.49
C TYR A 53 2.12 17.67 -11.36
N LYS A 54 1.59 17.72 -10.15
CA LYS A 54 0.20 17.36 -9.86
C LYS A 54 -0.74 18.44 -10.38
N SER A 55 -2.03 18.08 -10.50
CA SER A 55 -3.09 19.00 -10.93
C SER A 55 -3.28 20.20 -9.99
N ASN A 56 -2.86 20.07 -8.72
CA ASN A 56 -2.88 21.15 -7.72
C ASN A 56 -1.65 22.10 -7.79
N GLY A 57 -0.69 21.83 -8.69
CA GLY A 57 0.53 22.62 -8.84
C GLY A 57 1.70 22.18 -7.95
N GLU A 58 1.53 21.15 -7.11
CA GLU A 58 2.62 20.58 -6.32
C GLU A 58 3.58 19.76 -7.20
N PHE A 59 4.88 19.91 -6.94
CA PHE A 59 5.90 19.07 -7.54
C PHE A 59 6.18 17.87 -6.62
N ALA A 60 6.08 16.67 -7.17
CA ALA A 60 6.39 15.43 -6.48
C ALA A 60 7.48 14.66 -7.23
N VAL A 61 8.37 14.01 -6.50
CA VAL A 61 9.37 13.09 -7.04
C VAL A 61 9.06 11.70 -6.52
N THR A 62 8.97 10.71 -7.41
CA THR A 62 8.64 9.33 -7.03
C THR A 62 9.21 8.33 -8.03
N SER A 63 9.60 7.15 -7.55
CA SER A 63 9.91 5.98 -8.39
C SER A 63 8.73 5.00 -8.47
N ASP A 64 7.72 5.17 -7.64
CA ASP A 64 6.55 4.30 -7.58
C ASP A 64 5.67 4.46 -8.82
N GLY A 65 5.57 3.37 -9.59
CA GLY A 65 4.77 3.29 -10.79
C GLY A 65 3.28 3.54 -10.55
N ALA A 66 2.76 3.14 -9.38
CA ALA A 66 1.37 3.29 -9.03
C ALA A 66 1.00 4.76 -8.83
N ARG A 67 1.81 5.49 -8.05
CA ARG A 67 1.70 6.96 -7.92
C ARG A 67 1.78 7.67 -9.26
N ILE A 68 2.76 7.31 -10.10
CA ILE A 68 2.92 7.91 -11.42
C ILE A 68 1.65 7.72 -12.25
N LEU A 69 1.06 6.53 -12.26
CA LEU A 69 -0.18 6.25 -13.00
C LEU A 69 -1.40 6.99 -12.45
N ASN A 70 -1.49 7.14 -11.13
CA ASN A 70 -2.59 7.80 -10.44
C ASN A 70 -2.59 9.33 -10.65
N ASP A 71 -1.42 9.94 -10.70
CA ASP A 71 -1.26 11.39 -10.88
C ASP A 71 -1.37 11.82 -12.37
N LEU A 72 -1.24 10.89 -13.32
CA LEU A 72 -1.32 11.18 -14.76
C LEU A 72 -2.77 11.30 -15.26
N LEU A 73 -3.11 12.46 -15.84
CA LEU A 73 -4.39 12.71 -16.49
C LEU A 73 -4.48 12.03 -17.87
N ILE A 74 -4.89 10.77 -17.87
CA ILE A 74 -4.93 9.95 -19.09
C ILE A 74 -6.28 10.04 -19.80
N LYS A 75 -6.24 10.49 -21.07
CA LYS A 75 -7.44 10.58 -21.93
C LYS A 75 -7.72 9.29 -22.70
N ASN A 76 -6.68 8.65 -23.24
CA ASN A 76 -6.83 7.50 -24.13
C ASN A 76 -7.37 6.27 -23.37
N PRO A 77 -8.42 5.59 -23.87
CA PRO A 77 -9.04 4.46 -23.18
C PRO A 77 -8.09 3.27 -23.00
N GLY A 78 -7.19 3.02 -23.95
CA GLY A 78 -6.23 1.91 -23.82
C GLY A 78 -5.18 2.15 -22.75
N ALA A 79 -4.78 3.40 -22.56
CA ALA A 79 -3.91 3.79 -21.44
C ALA A 79 -4.68 3.77 -20.11
N LYS A 80 -5.97 4.11 -20.07
CA LYS A 80 -6.80 4.01 -18.85
C LYS A 80 -6.89 2.57 -18.33
N LEU A 81 -7.01 1.58 -19.23
CA LEU A 81 -7.04 0.17 -18.82
C LEU A 81 -5.74 -0.25 -18.13
N LEU A 82 -4.58 0.22 -18.60
CA LEU A 82 -3.31 -0.01 -17.92
C LEU A 82 -3.20 0.68 -16.55
N VAL A 83 -3.82 1.85 -16.38
CA VAL A 83 -3.92 2.51 -15.05
C VAL A 83 -4.77 1.66 -14.12
N SER A 84 -5.91 1.15 -14.59
CA SER A 84 -6.77 0.25 -13.81
C SER A 84 -6.04 -1.04 -13.41
N LEU A 85 -5.24 -1.62 -14.32
CA LEU A 85 -4.37 -2.75 -14.02
C LEU A 85 -3.37 -2.40 -12.91
N GLY A 86 -2.71 -1.24 -13.00
CA GLY A 86 -1.76 -0.79 -11.99
C GLY A 86 -2.41 -0.61 -10.61
N LYS A 87 -3.60 0.00 -10.56
CA LYS A 87 -4.39 0.14 -9.32
C LYS A 87 -4.79 -1.20 -8.72
N SER A 88 -5.24 -2.15 -9.55
CA SER A 88 -5.62 -3.48 -9.08
C SER A 88 -4.43 -4.24 -8.48
N GLN A 89 -3.25 -4.12 -9.11
CA GLN A 89 -2.02 -4.73 -8.60
C GLN A 89 -1.57 -4.06 -7.29
N GLU A 90 -1.65 -2.73 -7.20
CA GLU A 90 -1.38 -1.97 -5.98
C GLU A 90 -2.35 -2.38 -4.86
N GLU A 91 -3.65 -2.47 -5.11
CA GLU A 91 -4.65 -2.79 -4.08
C GLU A 91 -4.51 -4.23 -3.55
N ILE A 92 -4.21 -5.21 -4.39
CA ILE A 92 -4.13 -6.63 -3.96
C ILE A 92 -2.76 -6.94 -3.35
N ILE A 93 -1.67 -6.59 -4.05
CA ILE A 93 -0.31 -7.04 -3.70
C ILE A 93 0.50 -5.93 -3.05
N GLY A 94 0.36 -4.69 -3.53
CA GLY A 94 1.12 -3.53 -3.06
C GLY A 94 2.46 -3.31 -3.75
N ASP A 95 3.00 -4.29 -4.45
CA ASP A 95 4.23 -4.18 -5.24
C ASP A 95 4.07 -4.81 -6.64
N GLY A 96 5.06 -4.61 -7.52
CA GLY A 96 5.06 -5.17 -8.87
C GLY A 96 4.16 -4.43 -9.86
N VAL A 97 3.70 -3.22 -9.51
CA VAL A 97 2.87 -2.39 -10.40
C VAL A 97 3.61 -2.04 -11.70
N THR A 98 4.86 -1.59 -11.58
CA THR A 98 5.71 -1.22 -12.71
C THR A 98 5.96 -2.42 -13.64
N SER A 99 6.34 -3.58 -13.08
CA SER A 99 6.62 -4.79 -13.87
C SER A 99 5.35 -5.30 -14.58
N THR A 100 4.22 -5.32 -13.89
CA THR A 100 2.92 -5.76 -14.43
C THR A 100 2.47 -4.88 -15.61
N VAL A 101 2.55 -3.55 -15.47
CA VAL A 101 2.17 -2.62 -16.54
C VAL A 101 3.14 -2.68 -17.72
N LEU A 102 4.45 -2.85 -17.45
CA LEU A 102 5.44 -3.03 -18.50
C LEU A 102 5.24 -4.33 -19.27
N LEU A 103 4.92 -5.44 -18.58
CA LEU A 103 4.61 -6.72 -19.19
C LEU A 103 3.38 -6.62 -20.09
N ALA A 104 2.29 -6.01 -19.61
CA ALA A 104 1.10 -5.76 -20.42
C ALA A 104 1.41 -4.93 -21.68
N GLY A 105 2.23 -3.87 -21.54
CA GLY A 105 2.70 -3.08 -22.68
C GLY A 105 3.56 -3.87 -23.68
N ALA A 106 4.40 -4.79 -23.19
CA ALA A 106 5.22 -5.67 -24.02
C ALA A 106 4.37 -6.70 -24.79
N LEU A 107 3.40 -7.32 -24.12
CA LEU A 107 2.43 -8.24 -24.72
C LEU A 107 1.65 -7.58 -25.86
N LEU A 108 1.22 -6.33 -25.67
CA LEU A 108 0.52 -5.55 -26.69
C LEU A 108 1.42 -5.19 -27.87
N ASP A 109 2.70 -4.85 -27.63
CA ASP A 109 3.65 -4.56 -28.73
C ASP A 109 3.93 -5.79 -29.59
N GLU A 110 4.12 -6.96 -28.97
CA GLU A 110 4.29 -8.23 -29.68
C GLU A 110 3.02 -8.63 -30.44
N ALA A 111 1.84 -8.48 -29.83
CA ALA A 111 0.55 -8.73 -30.49
C ALA A 111 0.36 -7.83 -31.71
N GLY A 112 0.71 -6.53 -31.59
CA GLY A 112 0.66 -5.59 -32.70
C GLY A 112 1.53 -6.00 -33.88
N ARG A 113 2.70 -6.63 -33.64
CA ARG A 113 3.54 -7.18 -34.71
C ARG A 113 2.88 -8.37 -35.40
N LEU A 114 2.23 -9.26 -34.66
CA LEU A 114 1.52 -10.41 -35.21
C LEU A 114 0.29 -9.99 -36.03
N ILE A 115 -0.47 -9.02 -35.54
CA ILE A 115 -1.64 -8.48 -36.25
C ILE A 115 -1.23 -7.83 -37.58
N ARG A 116 -0.10 -7.09 -37.61
CA ARG A 116 0.47 -6.55 -38.86
C ARG A 116 0.88 -7.64 -39.85
N LYS A 117 1.27 -8.82 -39.38
CA LYS A 117 1.58 -9.99 -40.21
C LYS A 117 0.33 -10.75 -40.68
N GLY A 118 -0.88 -10.28 -40.33
CA GLY A 118 -2.14 -10.89 -40.74
C GLY A 118 -2.65 -12.00 -39.82
N VAL A 119 -2.11 -12.13 -38.60
CA VAL A 119 -2.65 -13.05 -37.59
C VAL A 119 -3.92 -12.45 -36.98
N HIS A 120 -4.99 -13.24 -36.91
CA HIS A 120 -6.24 -12.79 -36.31
C HIS A 120 -6.07 -12.54 -34.79
N PRO A 121 -6.58 -11.45 -34.21
CA PRO A 121 -6.42 -11.14 -32.79
C PRO A 121 -6.82 -12.28 -31.85
N LEU A 122 -7.93 -12.97 -32.14
CA LEU A 122 -8.37 -14.13 -31.33
C LEU A 122 -7.33 -15.26 -31.27
N THR A 123 -6.61 -15.54 -32.35
CA THR A 123 -5.55 -16.56 -32.36
C THR A 123 -4.36 -16.15 -31.48
N VAL A 124 -4.08 -14.84 -31.39
CA VAL A 124 -3.05 -14.31 -30.48
C VAL A 124 -3.50 -14.48 -29.03
N ILE A 125 -4.76 -14.13 -28.74
CA ILE A 125 -5.37 -14.28 -27.41
C ILE A 125 -5.32 -15.74 -26.94
N ASP A 126 -5.74 -16.68 -27.79
CA ASP A 126 -5.70 -18.11 -27.46
C ASP A 126 -4.28 -18.60 -27.18
N GLY A 127 -3.29 -18.08 -27.92
CA GLY A 127 -1.88 -18.34 -27.67
C GLY A 127 -1.37 -17.75 -26.35
N TYR A 128 -1.81 -16.53 -26.00
CA TYR A 128 -1.44 -15.86 -24.75
C TYR A 128 -2.03 -16.55 -23.52
N LEU A 129 -3.29 -16.97 -23.57
CA LEU A 129 -3.93 -17.71 -22.47
C LEU A 129 -3.19 -19.02 -22.18
N ARG A 130 -2.91 -19.82 -23.22
CA ARG A 130 -2.14 -21.06 -23.05
C ARG A 130 -0.72 -20.82 -22.52
N ALA A 131 -0.07 -19.75 -22.97
CA ALA A 131 1.26 -19.40 -22.49
C ALA A 131 1.24 -18.95 -21.03
N ALA A 132 0.22 -18.20 -20.60
CA ALA A 132 0.05 -17.78 -19.21
C ALA A 132 -0.17 -18.98 -18.29
N ASP A 133 -1.03 -19.93 -18.68
CA ASP A 133 -1.26 -21.17 -17.90
C ASP A 133 0.03 -21.97 -17.71
N VAL A 134 0.83 -22.10 -18.78
CA VAL A 134 2.15 -22.77 -18.72
C VAL A 134 3.12 -22.00 -17.83
N ALA A 135 3.16 -20.68 -17.94
CA ALA A 135 4.04 -19.85 -17.12
C ALA A 135 3.69 -19.95 -15.62
N VAL A 136 2.41 -19.79 -15.26
CA VAL A 136 1.91 -19.90 -13.88
C VAL A 136 2.23 -21.27 -13.29
N SER A 137 1.86 -22.35 -14.00
CA SER A 137 2.09 -23.71 -13.50
C SER A 137 3.56 -24.11 -13.36
N VAL A 138 4.47 -23.46 -14.08
CA VAL A 138 5.93 -23.65 -13.91
C VAL A 138 6.42 -22.88 -12.70
N LEU A 139 5.97 -21.65 -12.52
CA LEU A 139 6.36 -20.81 -11.39
C LEU A 139 5.87 -21.39 -10.06
N GLU A 140 4.64 -21.89 -10.00
CA GLU A 140 4.11 -22.58 -8.81
C GLU A 140 4.96 -23.81 -8.42
N LYS A 141 5.50 -24.55 -9.40
CA LYS A 141 6.34 -25.73 -9.13
C LYS A 141 7.74 -25.39 -8.65
N GLU A 142 8.24 -24.22 -9.03
CA GLU A 142 9.58 -23.73 -8.71
C GLU A 142 9.57 -22.77 -7.51
N ALA A 143 8.39 -22.53 -6.93
CA ALA A 143 8.22 -21.75 -5.71
C ALA A 143 8.92 -22.43 -4.54
N ILE A 144 9.56 -21.60 -3.71
CA ILE A 144 10.21 -22.01 -2.47
C ILE A 144 9.22 -21.84 -1.35
N GLU A 145 9.02 -22.88 -0.54
CA GLU A 145 8.22 -22.78 0.68
C GLU A 145 8.95 -21.92 1.72
N CYS A 146 8.21 -20.98 2.32
CA CYS A 146 8.69 -20.08 3.37
C CYS A 146 7.77 -20.22 4.59
N SER A 147 8.38 -20.30 5.78
CA SER A 147 7.66 -20.28 7.05
C SER A 147 7.83 -18.92 7.76
N ILE A 148 6.96 -18.66 8.73
CA ILE A 148 6.96 -17.42 9.54
C ILE A 148 8.26 -17.27 10.36
N ASP A 149 8.91 -18.39 10.67
CA ASP A 149 10.13 -18.44 11.48
C ASP A 149 11.42 -18.25 10.65
N ASP A 150 11.31 -18.12 9.32
CA ASP A 150 12.44 -17.95 8.42
C ASP A 150 12.83 -16.47 8.25
N ASP A 151 13.35 -15.87 9.33
CA ASP A 151 13.68 -14.44 9.42
C ASP A 151 14.61 -13.98 8.30
N GLU A 152 15.60 -14.81 7.95
CA GLU A 152 16.54 -14.50 6.89
C GLU A 152 15.83 -14.37 5.52
N MET A 153 14.87 -15.25 5.22
CA MET A 153 14.14 -15.20 3.95
C MET A 153 13.18 -14.00 3.91
N LEU A 154 12.48 -13.73 5.01
CA LEU A 154 11.59 -12.57 5.12
C LEU A 154 12.37 -11.25 5.04
N GLN A 155 13.55 -11.18 5.65
CA GLN A 155 14.45 -10.03 5.53
C GLN A 155 14.95 -9.85 4.09
N HIS A 156 15.21 -10.94 3.36
CA HIS A 156 15.56 -10.86 1.94
C HIS A 156 14.39 -10.35 1.08
N VAL A 157 13.14 -10.76 1.37
CA VAL A 157 11.94 -10.24 0.70
C VAL A 157 11.77 -8.74 0.96
N ALA A 158 11.81 -8.33 2.23
CA ALA A 158 11.70 -6.92 2.62
C ALA A 158 12.82 -6.09 1.99
N SER A 159 14.07 -6.57 2.02
CA SER A 159 15.22 -5.90 1.39
C SER A 159 15.08 -5.79 -0.13
N THR A 160 14.46 -6.78 -0.77
CA THR A 160 14.25 -6.77 -2.23
C THR A 160 13.21 -5.71 -2.62
N SER A 161 12.10 -5.63 -1.90
CA SER A 161 11.04 -4.62 -2.16
C SER A 161 11.47 -3.18 -1.80
N LEU A 162 12.32 -3.02 -0.77
CA LEU A 162 12.96 -1.72 -0.48
C LEU A 162 14.02 -1.34 -1.52
N GLY A 163 14.54 -2.31 -2.28
CA GLY A 163 15.59 -2.11 -3.28
C GLY A 163 15.17 -1.14 -4.40
N GLY A 164 16.00 -0.13 -4.66
CA GLY A 164 15.71 0.93 -5.65
C GLY A 164 14.94 2.13 -5.15
N ARG A 165 14.65 2.18 -3.84
CA ARG A 165 14.03 3.34 -3.17
C ARG A 165 15.02 3.99 -2.21
N SER A 166 14.70 5.20 -1.75
CA SER A 166 15.53 5.97 -0.78
C SER A 166 15.83 5.20 0.52
N ALA A 167 15.04 4.18 0.85
CA ALA A 167 15.18 3.32 2.02
C ALA A 167 15.95 2.00 1.76
N GLY A 168 16.30 1.70 0.50
CA GLY A 168 16.84 0.38 0.11
C GLY A 168 18.26 0.08 0.59
N SER A 169 19.02 1.08 1.02
CA SER A 169 20.43 0.90 1.41
C SER A 169 20.63 0.35 2.83
N ASP A 170 19.62 0.45 3.70
CA ASP A 170 19.76 0.11 5.12
C ASP A 170 19.03 -1.21 5.45
N THR A 171 19.81 -2.26 5.72
CA THR A 171 19.29 -3.57 6.15
C THR A 171 18.49 -3.49 7.45
N LYS A 172 18.68 -2.42 8.23
CA LYS A 172 17.93 -2.13 9.46
C LYS A 172 16.44 -1.98 9.21
N PHE A 173 16.03 -1.45 8.06
CA PHE A 173 14.61 -1.32 7.74
C PHE A 173 13.97 -2.68 7.49
N ALA A 174 14.67 -3.57 6.78
CA ALA A 174 14.19 -4.92 6.53
C ALA A 174 14.02 -5.71 7.84
N THR A 175 15.00 -5.65 8.75
CA THR A 175 14.88 -6.30 10.08
C THR A 175 13.72 -5.73 10.88
N MET A 176 13.57 -4.39 10.89
CA MET A 176 12.50 -3.71 11.61
C MET A 176 11.10 -4.11 11.11
N LEU A 177 10.92 -4.21 9.80
CA LEU A 177 9.64 -4.61 9.20
C LEU A 177 9.28 -6.04 9.56
N VAL A 178 10.24 -6.96 9.56
CA VAL A 178 10.02 -8.35 9.96
C VAL A 178 9.68 -8.46 11.44
N ASP A 179 10.39 -7.72 12.31
CA ASP A 179 10.09 -7.68 13.74
C ASP A 179 8.69 -7.11 14.01
N ALA A 180 8.31 -6.04 13.31
CA ALA A 180 6.99 -5.44 13.38
C ALA A 180 5.89 -6.44 12.97
N LEU A 181 6.07 -7.11 11.83
CA LEU A 181 5.11 -8.07 11.32
C LEU A 181 4.93 -9.23 12.30
N LYS A 182 6.02 -9.84 12.79
CA LYS A 182 5.95 -10.92 13.78
C LYS A 182 5.19 -10.57 15.05
N GLN A 183 5.25 -9.31 15.49
CA GLN A 183 4.51 -8.85 16.65
C GLN A 183 2.99 -8.76 16.36
N VAL A 184 2.61 -8.46 15.12
CA VAL A 184 1.22 -8.37 14.65
C VAL A 184 0.66 -9.74 14.25
N THR A 185 1.53 -10.66 13.82
CA THR A 185 1.10 -11.97 13.31
C THR A 185 0.39 -12.78 14.37
N HIS A 186 -0.87 -13.14 14.10
CA HIS A 186 -1.65 -14.03 14.95
C HIS A 186 -2.04 -15.29 14.18
N GLU A 187 -1.73 -16.45 14.77
CA GLU A 187 -2.29 -17.72 14.32
C GLU A 187 -3.77 -17.77 14.70
N THR A 188 -4.65 -17.80 13.69
CA THR A 188 -6.09 -18.02 13.88
C THR A 188 -6.50 -19.38 13.31
N GLU A 189 -7.67 -19.87 13.69
CA GLU A 189 -8.19 -21.18 13.23
C GLU A 189 -8.33 -21.29 11.69
N ASN A 190 -8.36 -20.17 10.97
CA ASN A 190 -8.47 -20.10 9.50
C ASN A 190 -7.14 -19.78 8.79
N GLY A 191 -6.02 -19.75 9.51
CA GLY A 191 -4.70 -19.44 8.97
C GLY A 191 -3.99 -18.32 9.74
N THR A 192 -2.79 -17.98 9.26
CA THR A 192 -1.98 -16.90 9.81
C THR A 192 -2.55 -15.57 9.33
N ARG A 193 -3.06 -14.74 10.25
CA ARG A 193 -3.49 -13.37 9.92
C ARG A 193 -2.31 -12.44 10.12
N CYS A 194 -1.89 -11.77 9.05
CA CYS A 194 -0.80 -10.82 9.04
C CYS A 194 -1.23 -9.57 8.27
N ASP A 195 -2.04 -8.72 8.89
CA ASP A 195 -2.57 -7.54 8.19
C ASP A 195 -1.60 -6.37 8.28
N ALA A 196 -1.23 -5.85 7.11
CA ALA A 196 -0.41 -4.65 7.00
C ALA A 196 -1.05 -3.40 7.61
N GLU A 197 -2.37 -3.42 7.82
CA GLU A 197 -3.15 -2.29 8.35
C GLU A 197 -2.95 -2.08 9.86
N ASP A 198 -2.55 -3.13 10.59
CA ASP A 198 -2.29 -3.05 12.03
C ASP A 198 -0.95 -2.37 12.35
N ILE A 199 -0.11 -2.12 11.33
CA ILE A 199 1.15 -1.40 11.45
C ILE A 199 0.96 0.03 10.97
N LEU A 200 1.07 0.98 11.90
CA LEU A 200 0.89 2.39 11.64
C LEU A 200 2.23 3.04 11.25
N PHE A 201 2.17 4.04 10.36
CA PHE A 201 3.32 4.84 10.00
C PHE A 201 3.08 6.30 10.37
N ASP A 202 4.00 6.88 11.11
CA ASP A 202 3.98 8.28 11.48
C ASP A 202 5.33 8.94 11.22
N LYS A 203 5.29 10.24 10.90
CA LYS A 203 6.49 11.01 10.57
C LYS A 203 7.10 11.66 11.82
N LEU A 204 8.42 11.72 11.89
CA LEU A 204 9.18 12.55 12.82
C LEU A 204 10.00 13.57 12.02
N GLU A 205 9.47 14.78 11.87
CA GLU A 205 10.06 15.82 11.00
C GLU A 205 11.47 16.24 11.44
N ASP A 206 11.76 16.15 12.73
CA ASP A 206 12.98 16.68 13.36
C ASP A 206 14.14 15.69 13.42
N SER A 207 13.96 14.53 12.84
CA SER A 207 14.94 13.45 12.88
C SER A 207 15.42 13.09 11.48
N THR A 208 16.50 12.33 11.41
CA THR A 208 17.00 11.82 10.12
C THR A 208 16.35 10.47 9.80
N ILE A 209 16.39 10.06 8.53
CA ILE A 209 15.86 8.75 8.10
C ILE A 209 16.50 7.60 8.91
N GLY A 210 17.76 7.75 9.34
CA GLY A 210 18.46 6.75 10.17
C GLY A 210 17.99 6.66 11.62
N ASP A 211 17.24 7.65 12.12
CA ASP A 211 16.68 7.67 13.49
C ASP A 211 15.28 7.03 13.53
N THR A 212 14.85 6.43 12.43
CA THR A 212 13.58 5.70 12.36
C THR A 212 13.57 4.60 13.41
N ARG A 213 12.46 4.51 14.16
CA ARG A 213 12.31 3.56 15.27
C ARG A 213 10.99 2.82 15.20
N LEU A 214 11.04 1.55 15.63
CA LEU A 214 9.86 0.75 15.89
C LEU A 214 9.37 1.05 17.29
N LEU A 215 8.08 1.37 17.41
CA LEU A 215 7.39 1.48 18.69
C LEU A 215 6.35 0.38 18.80
N SER A 216 6.45 -0.44 19.83
CA SER A 216 5.42 -1.43 20.17
C SER A 216 4.26 -0.71 20.86
N GLY A 217 3.51 0.10 20.12
CA GLY A 217 2.42 0.91 20.63
C GLY A 217 1.99 1.98 19.63
N MET A 218 1.72 3.18 20.12
CA MET A 218 1.10 4.26 19.34
C MET A 218 1.81 5.60 19.51
N PHE A 219 1.75 6.41 18.46
CA PHE A 219 2.23 7.78 18.47
C PHE A 219 1.11 8.73 18.02
N TRP A 220 0.96 9.85 18.72
CA TRP A 220 0.03 10.91 18.34
C TRP A 220 0.68 12.29 18.41
N ARG A 221 0.28 13.13 17.44
CA ARG A 221 0.53 14.57 17.45
C ARG A 221 -0.73 15.27 17.95
N LYS A 222 -0.89 15.35 19.26
CA LYS A 222 -2.07 15.95 19.90
C LYS A 222 -1.62 16.85 21.05
N ARG A 223 -2.26 18.01 21.14
CA ARG A 223 -1.97 19.01 22.18
C ARG A 223 -2.24 18.44 23.57
N ILE A 224 -1.25 18.53 24.45
CA ILE A 224 -1.41 18.15 25.85
C ILE A 224 -2.07 19.33 26.58
N PRO A 225 -3.26 19.16 27.20
CA PRO A 225 -4.03 20.27 27.74
C PRO A 225 -3.29 21.08 28.82
N MET A 226 -2.51 20.40 29.67
CA MET A 226 -1.80 21.01 30.79
C MET A 226 -0.35 20.55 30.87
N GLU A 227 0.53 21.45 31.31
CA GLU A 227 1.97 21.21 31.46
C GLU A 227 2.28 20.11 32.49
N GLN A 228 1.45 19.97 33.52
CA GLN A 228 1.59 18.95 34.55
C GLN A 228 1.32 17.52 34.05
N MET A 229 0.75 17.39 32.85
CA MET A 229 0.45 16.11 32.21
C MET A 229 1.58 15.62 31.29
N THR A 230 2.66 16.40 31.14
CA THR A 230 3.86 15.99 30.40
C THR A 230 4.79 15.14 31.28
N GLY A 231 5.68 14.39 30.63
CA GLY A 231 6.69 13.57 31.30
C GLY A 231 6.52 12.07 31.06
N ILE A 232 7.44 11.32 31.67
CA ILE A 232 7.59 9.88 31.45
C ILE A 232 6.91 9.11 32.57
N ARG A 233 6.09 8.13 32.21
CA ARG A 233 5.42 7.21 33.15
C ARG A 233 5.64 5.77 32.71
N LYS A 234 5.80 4.87 33.68
CA LYS A 234 6.00 3.43 33.44
C LYS A 234 4.85 2.62 34.04
N ASN A 235 4.41 1.59 33.34
CA ASN A 235 3.33 0.67 33.71
C ASN A 235 2.04 1.41 34.13
N VAL A 236 1.50 2.18 33.19
CA VAL A 236 0.31 3.01 33.39
C VAL A 236 -0.95 2.29 32.92
N LYS A 237 -2.05 2.53 33.65
CA LYS A 237 -3.38 2.05 33.28
C LYS A 237 -4.09 3.08 32.40
N VAL A 238 -4.67 2.64 31.30
CA VAL A 238 -5.33 3.49 30.31
C VAL A 238 -6.82 3.16 30.24
N THR A 239 -7.67 4.18 30.18
CA THR A 239 -9.10 4.02 29.88
C THR A 239 -9.49 4.77 28.62
N LEU A 240 -10.42 4.17 27.87
CA LEU A 240 -10.92 4.67 26.60
C LEU A 240 -12.41 4.98 26.72
N ILE A 241 -12.77 6.24 26.48
CA ILE A 241 -14.13 6.73 26.63
C ILE A 241 -14.59 7.32 25.29
N ASN A 242 -15.71 6.81 24.79
CA ASN A 242 -16.32 7.29 23.55
C ASN A 242 -17.44 8.32 23.80
N CYS A 243 -17.21 9.27 24.71
CA CYS A 243 -18.16 10.34 24.99
C CYS A 243 -17.48 11.61 25.49
N ASP A 244 -18.16 12.75 25.37
CA ASP A 244 -17.74 13.99 26.03
C ASP A 244 -17.70 13.82 27.56
N ILE A 245 -16.64 14.31 28.18
CA ILE A 245 -16.51 14.43 29.65
C ILE A 245 -16.94 15.85 30.04
N LYS A 246 -18.23 16.11 29.85
CA LYS A 246 -18.90 17.35 30.26
C LYS A 246 -20.32 17.04 30.71
N GLN A 247 -20.94 17.97 31.43
CA GLN A 247 -22.36 17.88 31.70
C GLN A 247 -23.14 17.89 30.38
N ARG A 248 -24.01 16.90 30.15
CA ARG A 248 -24.86 16.88 28.95
C ARG A 248 -25.83 18.04 28.97
N GLU A 249 -25.82 18.82 27.89
CA GLU A 249 -26.90 19.76 27.61
C GLU A 249 -28.18 18.96 27.33
N ILE A 250 -29.25 19.27 28.07
CA ILE A 250 -30.51 18.58 27.93
C ILE A 250 -31.17 19.07 26.64
N ILE A 251 -31.45 18.17 25.70
CA ILE A 251 -31.97 18.50 24.34
C ILE A 251 -33.41 19.04 24.37
N ARG A 252 -34.13 18.91 25.49
CA ARG A 252 -35.47 19.49 25.63
C ARG A 252 -35.34 20.97 25.99
N ASP A 253 -36.23 21.80 25.48
CA ASP A 253 -36.40 23.21 25.86
C ASP A 253 -36.67 23.33 27.38
N LEU A 254 -35.60 23.31 28.17
CA LEU A 254 -35.63 23.51 29.61
C LEU A 254 -35.11 24.92 29.87
N GLU A 255 -36.03 25.88 29.93
CA GLU A 255 -35.71 27.22 30.42
C GLU A 255 -35.70 27.18 31.95
N ILE A 256 -34.52 27.37 32.53
CA ILE A 256 -34.35 27.49 33.98
C ILE A 256 -34.57 28.96 34.35
N GLU A 257 -35.73 29.28 34.91
CA GLU A 257 -36.03 30.62 35.44
C GLU A 257 -35.41 30.78 36.84
N LEU A 258 -34.39 31.64 36.95
CA LEU A 258 -33.78 32.00 38.22
C LEU A 258 -34.44 33.28 38.76
N GLN A 259 -35.11 33.21 39.91
CA GLN A 259 -35.87 34.33 40.47
C GLN A 259 -35.08 35.17 41.48
N SER A 260 -34.04 34.60 42.09
CA SER A 260 -33.19 35.28 43.08
C SER A 260 -31.70 35.07 42.83
N ALA A 261 -30.87 35.91 43.46
CA ALA A 261 -29.42 35.76 43.43
C ALA A 261 -28.94 34.52 44.21
N GLU A 262 -29.73 34.05 45.18
CA GLU A 262 -29.45 32.84 45.96
C GLU A 262 -29.64 31.57 45.10
N ASP A 263 -30.72 31.51 44.31
CA ASP A 263 -30.98 30.39 43.38
C ASP A 263 -29.85 30.24 42.35
N LEU A 264 -29.31 31.36 41.86
CA LEU A 264 -28.18 31.35 40.92
C LEU A 264 -26.93 30.77 41.60
N ALA A 265 -26.65 31.14 42.85
CA ALA A 265 -25.50 30.63 43.58
C ALA A 265 -25.62 29.13 43.87
N GLU A 266 -26.80 28.65 44.24
CA GLU A 266 -27.09 27.23 44.45
C GLU A 266 -26.95 26.43 43.15
N PHE A 267 -27.47 26.95 42.03
CA PHE A 267 -27.31 26.33 40.73
C PHE A 267 -25.83 26.20 40.32
N MET A 268 -25.03 27.26 40.52
CA MET A 268 -23.58 27.20 40.26
C MET A 268 -22.85 26.20 41.18
N GLN A 269 -23.30 26.02 42.41
CA GLN A 269 -22.75 25.01 43.32
C GLN A 269 -23.09 23.59 42.84
N ILE A 270 -24.34 23.35 42.43
CA ILE A 270 -24.77 22.05 41.88
C ILE A 270 -23.94 21.68 40.64
N GLN A 271 -23.71 22.64 39.74
CA GLN A 271 -22.85 22.41 38.56
C GLN A 271 -21.43 22.02 38.96
N LYS A 272 -20.83 22.76 39.90
CA LYS A 272 -19.48 22.43 40.41
C LYS A 272 -19.44 21.06 41.09
N GLN A 273 -20.45 20.74 41.89
CA GLN A 273 -20.55 19.45 42.59
C GLN A 273 -20.66 18.30 41.58
N THR A 274 -21.49 18.46 40.55
CA THR A 274 -21.65 17.46 39.48
C THR A 274 -20.34 17.20 38.75
N ASN A 275 -19.56 18.25 38.48
CA ASN A 275 -18.24 18.12 37.85
C ASN A 275 -17.22 17.41 38.74
N VAL A 276 -17.27 17.67 40.06
CA VAL A 276 -16.46 16.94 41.05
C VAL A 276 -16.84 15.46 41.08
N ASP A 277 -18.14 15.15 41.12
CA ASP A 277 -18.63 13.77 41.17
C ASP A 277 -18.21 12.98 39.91
N ILE A 278 -18.22 13.62 38.73
CA ILE A 278 -17.72 13.01 37.48
C ILE A 278 -16.22 12.73 37.58
N ALA A 279 -15.43 13.68 38.06
CA ALA A 279 -13.98 13.50 38.21
C ALA A 279 -13.65 12.40 39.24
N GLU A 280 -14.34 12.36 40.37
CA GLU A 280 -14.16 11.35 41.42
C GLU A 280 -14.49 9.94 40.91
N LYS A 281 -15.55 9.77 40.12
CA LYS A 281 -15.88 8.49 39.49
C LYS A 281 -14.76 8.00 38.58
N ILE A 282 -14.21 8.89 37.75
CA ILE A 282 -13.10 8.54 36.85
C ILE A 282 -11.86 8.19 37.68
N LEU A 283 -11.56 8.94 38.74
CA LEU A 283 -10.44 8.65 39.65
C LEU A 283 -10.61 7.32 40.38
N ALA A 284 -11.85 6.92 40.72
CA ALA A 284 -12.14 5.67 41.40
C ALA A 284 -11.78 4.43 40.57
N THR A 285 -11.77 4.52 39.24
CA THR A 285 -11.29 3.45 38.34
C THR A 285 -9.80 3.16 38.50
N GLY A 286 -9.02 4.10 39.05
CA GLY A 286 -7.58 3.96 39.19
C GLY A 286 -6.80 4.06 37.87
N ALA A 287 -7.41 4.54 36.78
CA ALA A 287 -6.73 4.84 35.53
C ALA A 287 -5.71 5.97 35.70
N ASP A 288 -4.55 5.88 35.04
CA ASP A 288 -3.51 6.92 35.02
C ASP A 288 -3.59 7.82 33.80
N ILE A 289 -4.07 7.27 32.68
CA ILE A 289 -4.27 7.97 31.42
C ILE A 289 -5.73 7.79 31.01
N ILE A 290 -6.39 8.91 30.72
CA ILE A 290 -7.79 8.96 30.31
C ILE A 290 -7.83 9.51 28.89
N CYS A 291 -8.31 8.69 27.97
CA CYS A 291 -8.42 9.01 26.56
C CYS A 291 -9.90 9.11 26.18
N SER A 292 -10.30 10.25 25.63
CA SER A 292 -11.69 10.58 25.28
C SER A 292 -11.81 10.95 23.81
N SER A 293 -12.83 10.45 23.11
CA SER A 293 -13.18 10.99 21.77
C SER A 293 -13.79 12.38 21.87
N GLY A 294 -14.53 12.65 22.94
CA GLY A 294 -15.23 13.89 23.15
C GLY A 294 -14.43 14.96 23.88
N ASP A 295 -15.05 16.14 24.01
CA ASP A 295 -14.51 17.30 24.74
C ASP A 295 -14.53 17.07 26.26
N VAL A 296 -13.55 17.65 26.95
CA VAL A 296 -13.45 17.58 28.43
C VAL A 296 -13.59 18.99 29.02
N GLU A 297 -14.46 19.12 30.01
CA GLU A 297 -14.68 20.39 30.68
C GLU A 297 -13.44 20.83 31.50
N ARG A 298 -13.11 22.13 31.44
CA ARG A 298 -11.89 22.68 32.06
C ARG A 298 -11.79 22.45 33.57
N SER A 299 -12.92 22.49 34.27
CA SER A 299 -12.95 22.24 35.72
C SER A 299 -12.56 20.81 36.06
N ILE A 300 -13.02 19.84 35.26
CA ILE A 300 -12.68 18.42 35.41
C ILE A 300 -11.21 18.20 35.05
N LEU A 301 -10.73 18.79 33.95
CA LEU A 301 -9.31 18.73 33.55
C LEU A 301 -8.38 19.19 34.68
N HIS A 302 -8.69 20.28 35.36
CA HIS A 302 -7.87 20.79 36.46
C HIS A 302 -7.83 19.81 37.65
N GLN A 303 -8.96 19.18 37.99
CA GLN A 303 -9.02 18.20 39.08
C GLN A 303 -8.20 16.94 38.75
N LEU A 304 -8.33 16.44 37.52
CA LEU A 304 -7.56 15.29 37.04
C LEU A 304 -6.06 15.61 36.99
N ALA A 305 -5.68 16.84 36.60
CA ALA A 305 -4.28 17.28 36.61
C ALA A 305 -3.68 17.33 38.03
N VAL A 306 -4.44 17.84 39.01
CA VAL A 306 -4.02 17.87 40.42
C VAL A 306 -3.85 16.45 40.99
N ALA A 307 -4.72 15.52 40.57
CA ALA A 307 -4.58 14.10 40.89
C ALA A 307 -3.45 13.39 40.11
N ASN A 308 -2.64 14.15 39.37
CA ASN A 308 -1.54 13.68 38.55
C ASN A 308 -1.97 12.67 37.47
N LYS A 309 -3.16 12.82 36.88
CA LYS A 309 -3.66 11.99 35.77
C LYS A 309 -3.45 12.69 34.43
N VAL A 310 -3.13 11.93 33.39
CA VAL A 310 -3.03 12.44 32.02
C VAL A 310 -4.38 12.35 31.36
N VAL A 311 -4.83 13.44 30.73
CA VAL A 311 -6.06 13.45 29.93
C VAL A 311 -5.71 13.83 28.50
N ILE A 312 -6.13 12.99 27.57
CA ILE A 312 -6.05 13.24 26.13
C ILE A 312 -7.48 13.21 25.61
N HIS A 313 -7.90 14.30 24.97
CA HIS A 313 -9.26 14.47 24.46
C HIS A 313 -9.23 14.77 22.96
N ASP A 314 -10.40 14.82 22.33
CA ASP A 314 -10.54 15.04 20.89
C ASP A 314 -9.83 13.94 20.06
N LEU A 315 -10.02 12.67 20.45
CA LEU A 315 -9.49 11.53 19.71
C LEU A 315 -10.47 11.05 18.64
N ASP A 316 -9.94 10.75 17.46
CA ASP A 316 -10.74 10.14 16.41
C ASP A 316 -11.17 8.72 16.82
N HIS A 317 -12.34 8.28 16.37
CA HIS A 317 -12.82 6.92 16.65
C HIS A 317 -11.83 5.84 16.20
N LYS A 318 -11.09 6.06 15.11
CA LYS A 318 -10.03 5.15 14.65
C LYS A 318 -8.88 5.08 15.64
N GLN A 319 -8.45 6.21 16.20
CA GLN A 319 -7.37 6.28 17.19
C GLN A 319 -7.76 5.54 18.48
N LEU A 320 -9.03 5.65 18.90
CA LEU A 320 -9.53 4.88 20.04
C LEU A 320 -9.51 3.37 19.79
N ILE A 321 -9.94 2.91 18.61
CA ILE A 321 -9.88 1.48 18.25
C ILE A 321 -8.42 1.00 18.29
N HIS A 322 -7.50 1.75 17.70
CA HIS A 322 -6.10 1.36 17.68
C HIS A 322 -5.50 1.32 19.10
N LEU A 323 -5.85 2.28 19.97
CA LEU A 323 -5.35 2.25 21.35
C LEU A 323 -5.98 1.12 22.16
N ALA A 324 -7.24 0.78 21.89
CA ALA A 324 -7.92 -0.38 22.48
C ALA A 324 -7.19 -1.67 22.11
N GLN A 325 -6.89 -1.85 20.83
CA GLN A 325 -6.12 -3.00 20.34
C GLN A 325 -4.71 -3.02 20.95
N ALA A 326 -3.97 -1.91 20.94
CA ALA A 326 -2.61 -1.83 21.48
C ALA A 326 -2.54 -2.11 23.00
N SER A 327 -3.45 -1.52 23.79
CA SER A 327 -3.42 -1.59 25.25
C SER A 327 -4.25 -2.75 25.84
N GLY A 328 -5.10 -3.39 25.04
CA GLY A 328 -6.09 -4.37 25.48
C GLY A 328 -7.29 -3.77 26.24
N ALA A 329 -7.41 -2.43 26.26
CA ALA A 329 -8.54 -1.74 26.87
C ALA A 329 -9.83 -1.97 26.07
N THR A 330 -10.98 -1.96 26.75
CA THR A 330 -12.29 -1.93 26.09
C THR A 330 -12.79 -0.50 26.00
N ILE A 331 -13.30 -0.12 24.83
CA ILE A 331 -13.90 1.20 24.62
C ILE A 331 -15.25 1.23 25.34
N VAL A 332 -15.43 2.21 26.22
CA VAL A 332 -16.68 2.39 26.97
C VAL A 332 -17.40 3.64 26.45
N ASP A 333 -18.68 3.50 26.09
CA ASP A 333 -19.48 4.61 25.56
C ASP A 333 -19.88 5.63 26.64
N HIS A 334 -19.89 5.24 27.92
CA HIS A 334 -20.27 6.13 29.01
C HIS A 334 -19.36 5.99 30.23
N PHE A 335 -18.90 7.11 30.76
CA PHE A 335 -18.05 7.14 31.96
C PHE A 335 -18.68 6.53 33.24
N ASN A 336 -19.99 6.28 33.26
CA ASN A 336 -20.64 5.63 34.41
C ASN A 336 -20.48 4.11 34.38
N ASP A 337 -20.25 3.54 33.20
CA ASP A 337 -20.13 2.09 33.01
C ASP A 337 -18.67 1.63 33.11
N LEU A 338 -17.75 2.56 33.39
CA LEU A 338 -16.33 2.27 33.57
C LEU A 338 -16.10 1.36 34.77
N SER A 339 -15.43 0.24 34.53
CA SER A 339 -15.01 -0.70 35.55
C SER A 339 -13.50 -0.99 35.47
N ASP A 340 -12.95 -1.56 36.55
CA ASP A 340 -11.53 -1.94 36.61
C ASP A 340 -11.15 -2.99 35.54
N LYS A 341 -12.13 -3.68 34.95
CA LYS A 341 -11.92 -4.69 33.90
C LYS A 341 -11.69 -4.08 32.52
N ASP A 342 -12.06 -2.82 32.35
CA ASP A 342 -12.03 -2.13 31.06
C ASP A 342 -10.71 -1.39 30.83
N LEU A 343 -9.81 -1.43 31.83
CA LEU A 343 -8.51 -0.78 31.82
C LEU A 343 -7.50 -1.55 30.97
N GLY A 344 -6.86 -0.85 30.05
CA GLY A 344 -5.69 -1.33 29.33
C GLY A 344 -4.40 -1.07 30.11
N LEU A 345 -3.34 -1.75 29.72
CA LEU A 345 -2.01 -1.60 30.33
C LEU A 345 -1.00 -1.16 29.27
N VAL A 346 -0.28 -0.08 29.56
CA VAL A 346 0.80 0.44 28.73
C VAL A 346 2.10 0.47 29.54
N GLY A 347 3.16 -0.15 29.00
CA GLY A 347 4.45 -0.27 29.69
C GLY A 347 5.18 1.07 29.82
N HIS A 348 5.12 1.91 28.78
CA HIS A 348 5.80 3.20 28.75
C HIS A 348 4.93 4.29 28.12
N TYR A 349 4.81 5.43 28.80
CA TYR A 349 4.18 6.63 28.29
C TYR A 349 5.16 7.79 28.34
N GLU A 350 5.24 8.53 27.24
CA GLU A 350 6.06 9.73 27.13
C GLU A 350 5.22 10.84 26.47
N GLY A 351 4.96 11.89 27.24
CA GLY A 351 4.32 13.12 26.75
C GLY A 351 5.33 14.26 26.68
N GLU A 352 5.72 14.66 25.48
CA GLU A 352 6.64 15.77 25.25
C GLU A 352 5.89 16.99 24.69
N ARG A 353 6.06 18.14 25.34
CA ARG A 353 5.60 19.44 24.81
C ARG A 353 6.64 19.99 23.85
N TRP A 354 6.23 20.25 22.61
CA TRP A 354 7.11 20.89 21.64
C TRP A 354 6.81 22.38 21.57
N ALA A 355 7.76 23.20 22.03
CA ALA A 355 7.64 24.65 22.00
C ALA A 355 8.64 25.26 21.02
N ALA A 356 8.39 25.18 19.70
CA ALA A 356 9.11 25.96 18.68
C ALA A 356 8.53 25.83 17.26
N THR A 357 7.28 26.23 17.02
CA THR A 357 6.77 26.88 15.77
C THR A 357 5.28 27.18 15.92
N ASP A 358 4.71 28.02 15.04
CA ASP A 358 3.31 28.49 15.06
C ASP A 358 2.25 27.36 14.93
N GLU A 359 2.66 26.09 14.83
CA GLU A 359 1.79 24.92 14.80
C GLU A 359 2.09 24.02 16.02
N VAL A 360 1.08 23.77 16.85
CA VAL A 360 1.21 23.00 18.10
C VAL A 360 1.32 21.50 17.79
N GLN A 361 2.52 20.94 17.84
CA GLN A 361 2.75 19.49 17.72
C GLN A 361 3.34 18.89 19.01
N ASP A 362 2.56 18.88 20.09
CA ASP A 362 2.90 18.06 21.27
C ASP A 362 2.87 16.57 20.86
N ARG A 363 3.80 15.80 21.42
CA ARG A 363 3.99 14.38 21.10
C ARG A 363 3.55 13.52 22.25
N VAL A 364 2.71 12.54 21.93
CA VAL A 364 2.29 11.51 22.86
C VAL A 364 2.74 10.17 22.32
N ILE A 365 3.57 9.48 23.09
CA ILE A 365 4.12 8.17 22.76
C ILE A 365 3.61 7.17 23.79
N PHE A 366 3.01 6.09 23.30
CA PHE A 366 2.72 4.87 24.04
C PHE A 366 3.64 3.78 23.51
N ASP A 367 4.45 3.19 24.38
CA ASP A 367 5.43 2.17 24.03
C ASP A 367 5.34 0.98 25.01
N GLU A 368 5.94 -0.15 24.65
CA GLU A 368 5.88 -1.42 25.39
C GLU A 368 4.43 -1.94 25.61
N CYS A 369 3.57 -1.76 24.62
CA CYS A 369 2.21 -2.32 24.58
C CYS A 369 2.24 -3.78 24.10
N LYS A 370 1.37 -4.62 24.67
CA LYS A 370 1.29 -6.06 24.34
C LYS A 370 0.32 -6.40 23.21
N GLY A 371 -0.43 -5.41 22.73
CA GLY A 371 -1.42 -5.60 21.67
C GLY A 371 -0.81 -5.81 20.28
N PRO A 372 -1.65 -6.13 19.29
CA PRO A 372 -1.26 -6.42 17.91
C PRO A 372 -0.81 -5.19 17.11
N ILE A 373 -0.89 -3.99 17.66
CA ILE A 373 -0.59 -2.76 16.91
C ILE A 373 0.82 -2.28 17.22
N VAL A 374 1.51 -1.95 16.14
CA VAL A 374 2.87 -1.44 16.16
C VAL A 374 2.94 -0.18 15.32
N THR A 375 3.70 0.81 15.74
CA THR A 375 3.90 2.05 14.99
C THR A 375 5.36 2.20 14.58
N ILE A 376 5.61 2.42 13.31
CA ILE A 376 6.93 2.77 12.78
C ILE A 376 6.99 4.29 12.68
N LEU A 377 7.90 4.88 13.46
CA LEU A 377 8.17 6.31 13.38
C LEU A 377 9.31 6.58 12.41
N VAL A 378 8.97 7.10 11.23
CA VAL A 378 9.91 7.40 10.17
C VAL A 378 10.46 8.81 10.33
N GLY A 379 11.78 8.90 10.47
CA GLY A 379 12.46 10.18 10.58
C GLY A 379 12.66 10.88 9.24
N GLY A 380 12.48 12.21 9.23
CA GLY A 380 12.82 13.07 8.10
C GLY A 380 11.78 14.13 7.80
N ALA A 381 12.23 15.35 7.50
CA ALA A 381 11.38 16.43 7.00
C ALA A 381 11.07 16.28 5.49
N MET A 382 12.08 15.95 4.69
CA MET A 382 11.98 15.89 3.22
C MET A 382 12.10 14.45 2.75
N GLY A 383 11.15 13.98 1.94
CA GLY A 383 11.17 12.61 1.38
C GLY A 383 10.65 11.51 2.31
N ALA A 384 10.27 11.82 3.55
CA ALA A 384 9.71 10.85 4.49
C ALA A 384 8.43 10.18 3.97
N GLU A 385 7.63 10.86 3.14
CA GLU A 385 6.48 10.25 2.48
C GLU A 385 6.86 9.10 1.54
N GLU A 386 7.95 9.26 0.81
CA GLU A 386 8.42 8.23 -0.12
C GLU A 386 9.05 7.08 0.65
N THR A 387 9.73 7.36 1.77
CA THR A 387 10.25 6.34 2.68
C THR A 387 9.12 5.54 3.34
N ILE A 388 8.08 6.21 3.88
CA ILE A 388 6.91 5.55 4.47
C ILE A 388 6.24 4.64 3.45
N ARG A 389 6.04 5.12 2.22
CA ARG A 389 5.49 4.29 1.16
C ARG A 389 6.40 3.13 0.79
N GLY A 390 7.70 3.42 0.70
CA GLY A 390 8.78 2.44 0.60
C GLY A 390 8.59 1.26 1.53
N MET A 391 8.47 1.59 2.81
CA MET A 391 8.29 0.65 3.91
C MET A 391 6.93 -0.04 3.88
N TYR A 392 5.85 0.67 3.53
CA TYR A 392 4.51 0.11 3.45
C TYR A 392 4.40 -0.96 2.35
N ASP A 393 4.95 -0.72 1.16
CA ASP A 393 4.92 -1.72 0.08
C ASP A 393 5.78 -2.94 0.44
N ALA A 394 6.94 -2.73 1.06
CA ALA A 394 7.80 -3.81 1.54
C ALA A 394 7.13 -4.64 2.65
N LEU A 395 6.38 -3.98 3.53
CA LEU A 395 5.59 -4.61 4.59
C LEU A 395 4.48 -5.47 3.98
N ARG A 396 3.77 -4.96 2.98
CA ARG A 396 2.74 -5.73 2.26
C ARG A 396 3.31 -6.92 1.51
N ALA A 397 4.43 -6.75 0.81
CA ALA A 397 5.12 -7.86 0.15
C ALA A 397 5.55 -8.95 1.16
N THR A 398 6.03 -8.54 2.33
CA THR A 398 6.47 -9.49 3.37
C THR A 398 5.28 -10.16 4.08
N SER A 399 4.17 -9.44 4.30
CA SER A 399 2.90 -10.00 4.78
C SER A 399 2.33 -11.03 3.81
N LEU A 400 2.41 -10.77 2.50
CA LEU A 400 2.00 -11.71 1.46
C LEU A 400 2.86 -12.98 1.48
N ALA A 401 4.19 -12.83 1.59
CA ALA A 401 5.11 -13.94 1.73
C ALA A 401 4.78 -14.83 2.95
N ILE A 402 4.37 -14.22 4.07
CA ILE A 402 3.95 -14.94 5.29
C ILE A 402 2.62 -15.68 5.08
N THR A 403 1.65 -15.04 4.41
CA THR A 403 0.30 -15.59 4.23
C THR A 403 0.28 -16.74 3.23
N ASP A 404 0.99 -16.59 2.11
CA ASP A 404 1.04 -17.60 1.05
C ASP A 404 2.08 -18.69 1.32
N GLY A 405 3.11 -18.37 2.09
CA GLY A 405 4.23 -19.27 2.37
C GLY A 405 5.02 -19.68 1.12
N SER A 406 4.96 -18.91 0.03
CA SER A 406 5.63 -19.24 -1.23
C SER A 406 6.40 -18.07 -1.84
N LEU A 407 7.66 -18.32 -2.18
CA LEU A 407 8.61 -17.33 -2.69
C LEU A 407 9.19 -17.72 -4.05
N LEU A 408 9.51 -16.72 -4.86
CA LEU A 408 10.20 -16.88 -6.13
C LEU A 408 11.45 -16.01 -6.18
N HIS A 409 12.35 -16.38 -7.10
CA HIS A 409 13.57 -15.62 -7.30
C HIS A 409 13.32 -14.40 -8.20
N GLY A 410 13.71 -13.23 -7.71
CA GLY A 410 13.59 -11.97 -8.43
C GLY A 410 14.65 -11.79 -9.52
N GLY A 411 14.96 -10.53 -9.85
CA GLY A 411 16.03 -10.19 -10.80
C GLY A 411 15.78 -10.70 -12.23
N GLY A 412 14.52 -10.95 -12.59
CA GLY A 412 14.13 -11.48 -13.90
C GLY A 412 14.41 -12.97 -14.11
N SER A 413 14.94 -13.69 -13.10
CA SER A 413 15.21 -15.14 -13.18
C SER A 413 13.93 -15.93 -13.45
N SER A 414 12.89 -15.70 -12.65
CA SER A 414 11.58 -16.36 -12.80
C SER A 414 10.92 -16.07 -14.15
N HIS A 415 11.09 -14.84 -14.67
CA HIS A 415 10.57 -14.47 -15.99
C HIS A 415 11.29 -15.22 -17.13
N MET A 416 12.62 -15.36 -17.04
CA MET A 416 13.41 -16.14 -18.01
C MET A 416 13.07 -17.63 -17.97
N LEU A 417 12.85 -18.17 -16.78
CA LEU A 417 12.44 -19.55 -16.58
C LEU A 417 11.10 -19.81 -17.26
N ALA A 418 10.09 -19.00 -16.96
CA ALA A 418 8.78 -19.06 -17.59
C ALA A 418 8.87 -18.93 -19.12
N ALA A 419 9.63 -17.96 -19.63
CA ALA A 419 9.82 -17.77 -21.07
C ALA A 419 10.38 -19.01 -21.77
N LYS A 420 11.39 -19.65 -21.15
CA LYS A 420 12.01 -20.87 -21.68
C LYS A 420 11.02 -22.04 -21.75
N PHE A 421 10.24 -22.25 -20.69
CA PHE A 421 9.24 -23.31 -20.66
C PHE A 421 8.09 -23.07 -21.65
N VAL A 422 7.63 -21.82 -21.79
CA VAL A 422 6.64 -21.44 -22.80
C VAL A 422 7.14 -21.73 -24.21
N ILE A 423 8.41 -21.44 -24.52
CA ILE A 423 9.02 -21.77 -25.82
C ILE A 423 9.04 -23.28 -26.05
N MET A 424 9.51 -24.07 -25.06
CA MET A 424 9.53 -25.54 -25.18
C MET A 424 8.12 -26.13 -25.40
N GLU A 425 7.10 -25.57 -24.76
CA GLU A 425 5.72 -26.03 -24.95
C GLU A 425 5.15 -25.57 -26.30
N SER A 426 5.51 -24.37 -26.75
CA SER A 426 5.11 -23.84 -28.06
C SER A 426 5.59 -24.71 -29.23
N GLU A 427 6.74 -25.37 -29.10
CA GLU A 427 7.28 -26.27 -30.12
C GLU A 427 6.41 -27.52 -30.32
N LYS A 428 5.68 -27.94 -29.30
CA LYS A 428 4.74 -29.08 -29.35
C LYS A 428 3.41 -28.70 -30.01
N VAL A 429 3.10 -27.41 -30.12
CA VAL A 429 1.85 -26.91 -30.68
C VAL A 429 2.01 -26.70 -32.19
N ALA A 430 1.19 -27.41 -32.99
CA ALA A 430 1.23 -27.33 -34.44
C ALA A 430 0.36 -26.20 -35.05
N ASP A 431 -0.45 -25.52 -34.24
CA ASP A 431 -1.39 -24.49 -34.70
C ASP A 431 -0.78 -23.07 -34.66
N ARG A 432 -1.43 -22.12 -35.34
CA ARG A 432 -1.07 -20.69 -35.38
C ARG A 432 -1.01 -20.04 -34.00
N THR A 433 -1.66 -20.62 -32.99
CA THR A 433 -1.54 -20.19 -31.57
C THR A 433 -0.10 -20.25 -31.07
N ARG A 434 0.76 -21.08 -31.67
CA ARG A 434 2.20 -21.12 -31.41
C ARG A 434 2.86 -19.74 -31.55
N LEU A 435 2.45 -18.96 -32.56
CA LEU A 435 3.00 -17.60 -32.77
C LEU A 435 2.67 -16.68 -31.60
N GLY A 436 1.50 -16.85 -30.98
CA GLY A 436 1.10 -16.15 -29.77
C GLY A 436 1.94 -16.57 -28.56
N MET A 437 2.18 -17.87 -28.38
CA MET A 437 3.03 -18.37 -27.28
C MET A 437 4.49 -17.86 -27.40
N GLU A 438 5.07 -17.90 -28.60
CA GLU A 438 6.42 -17.36 -28.83
C GLU A 438 6.48 -15.84 -28.60
N ALA A 439 5.43 -15.10 -28.93
CA ALA A 439 5.31 -13.68 -28.62
C ALA A 439 5.21 -13.41 -27.12
N PHE A 440 4.45 -14.24 -26.39
CA PHE A 440 4.36 -14.17 -24.94
C PHE A 440 5.71 -14.38 -24.27
N ALA A 441 6.47 -15.39 -24.70
CA ALA A 441 7.82 -15.64 -24.18
C ALA A 441 8.77 -14.45 -24.40
N ARG A 442 8.72 -13.81 -25.57
CA ARG A 442 9.50 -12.57 -25.83
C ARG A 442 9.06 -11.40 -24.94
N ALA A 443 7.77 -11.31 -24.62
CA ALA A 443 7.26 -10.28 -23.73
C ALA A 443 7.77 -10.48 -22.28
N LEU A 444 7.90 -11.72 -21.80
CA LEU A 444 8.48 -12.03 -20.49
C LEU A 444 9.95 -11.60 -20.38
N GLU A 445 10.74 -11.79 -21.44
CA GLU A 445 12.16 -11.38 -21.49
C GLU A 445 12.36 -9.85 -21.44
N MET A 446 11.29 -9.07 -21.61
CA MET A 446 11.35 -7.61 -21.53
C MET A 446 11.73 -7.15 -20.11
N ILE A 447 11.32 -7.87 -19.06
CA ILE A 447 11.63 -7.52 -17.67
C ILE A 447 13.13 -7.57 -17.39
N PRO A 448 13.84 -8.70 -17.59
CA PRO A 448 15.30 -8.75 -17.44
C PRO A 448 16.03 -7.81 -18.40
N TRP A 449 15.51 -7.60 -19.62
CA TRP A 449 16.05 -6.58 -20.53
C TRP A 449 16.03 -5.18 -19.90
N MET A 450 14.92 -4.78 -19.28
CA MET A 450 14.80 -3.46 -18.67
C MET A 450 15.64 -3.32 -17.41
N LEU A 451 15.75 -4.36 -16.60
CA LEU A 451 16.65 -4.37 -15.44
C LEU A 451 18.10 -4.12 -15.87
N ALA A 452 18.58 -4.84 -16.90
CA ALA A 452 19.93 -4.66 -17.43
C ALA A 452 20.13 -3.25 -18.03
N ALA A 453 19.13 -2.74 -18.77
CA ALA A 453 19.16 -1.41 -19.37
C ALA A 453 19.28 -0.31 -18.31
N ASN A 454 18.53 -0.40 -17.23
CA ASN A 454 18.53 0.60 -16.16
C ASN A 454 19.83 0.56 -15.33
N CYS A 455 20.51 -0.59 -15.28
CA CYS A 455 21.87 -0.68 -14.71
C CYS A 455 22.97 -0.10 -15.62
N GLY A 456 22.65 0.31 -16.85
CA GLY A 456 23.60 0.85 -17.83
C GLY A 456 24.42 -0.21 -18.58
N VAL A 457 24.04 -1.48 -18.47
CA VAL A 457 24.66 -2.60 -19.18
C VAL A 457 23.95 -2.83 -20.52
N ASN A 458 24.65 -3.36 -21.53
CA ASN A 458 24.03 -3.70 -22.80
C ASN A 458 22.97 -4.80 -22.60
N PRO A 459 21.67 -4.52 -22.81
CA PRO A 459 20.60 -5.48 -22.53
C PRO A 459 20.66 -6.73 -23.41
N LEU A 460 21.20 -6.60 -24.63
CA LEU A 460 21.29 -7.71 -25.56
C LEU A 460 22.30 -8.75 -25.08
N ASP A 461 23.49 -8.29 -24.66
CA ASP A 461 24.54 -9.18 -24.14
C ASP A 461 24.04 -9.88 -22.88
N ALA A 462 23.34 -9.13 -22.01
CA ALA A 462 22.74 -9.68 -20.80
C ALA A 462 21.69 -10.77 -21.11
N LEU A 463 20.76 -10.52 -22.03
CA LEU A 463 19.78 -11.55 -22.41
C LEU A 463 20.42 -12.78 -23.05
N LEU A 464 21.46 -12.59 -23.88
CA LEU A 464 22.16 -13.71 -24.52
C LEU A 464 22.84 -14.59 -23.48
N GLU A 465 23.49 -13.99 -22.48
CA GLU A 465 24.11 -14.71 -21.38
C GLU A 465 23.04 -15.44 -20.55
N LEU A 466 21.93 -14.79 -20.17
CA LEU A 466 20.81 -15.43 -19.46
C LEU A 466 20.20 -16.61 -20.23
N ARG A 467 20.07 -16.51 -21.55
CA ARG A 467 19.59 -17.61 -22.42
C ARG A 467 20.61 -18.75 -22.54
N SER A 468 21.91 -18.43 -22.49
CA SER A 468 22.99 -19.41 -22.64
C SER A 468 23.17 -20.32 -21.42
N VAL A 469 22.66 -19.90 -20.26
CA VAL A 469 22.69 -20.67 -19.03
C VAL A 469 22.01 -22.03 -19.23
N LYS A 470 22.81 -23.11 -19.24
CA LYS A 470 22.34 -24.49 -19.39
C LYS A 470 21.62 -24.96 -18.12
N SER A 471 20.57 -25.76 -18.27
CA SER A 471 19.71 -26.31 -17.21
C SER A 471 20.38 -27.37 -16.31
N GLU A 472 21.69 -27.58 -16.36
CA GLU A 472 22.36 -28.70 -15.67
C GLU A 472 22.71 -28.43 -14.19
N GLY A 473 22.34 -27.27 -13.66
CA GLY A 473 22.32 -26.98 -12.23
C GLY A 473 21.09 -26.12 -11.94
N LYS A 474 20.53 -26.18 -10.73
CA LYS A 474 19.43 -25.33 -10.25
C LYS A 474 19.84 -23.85 -10.35
N ASN A 475 19.71 -23.27 -11.53
CA ASN A 475 20.40 -22.03 -11.88
C ASN A 475 19.52 -20.83 -11.58
N LEU A 476 19.66 -20.37 -10.34
CA LEU A 476 19.13 -19.13 -9.77
C LEU A 476 19.86 -17.92 -10.37
N ILE A 477 19.96 -17.81 -11.69
CA ILE A 477 20.74 -16.77 -12.35
C ILE A 477 19.80 -15.68 -12.87
N GLY A 478 20.08 -14.44 -12.49
CA GLY A 478 19.31 -13.27 -12.87
C GLY A 478 20.20 -12.03 -12.98
N VAL A 479 19.57 -10.88 -13.20
CA VAL A 479 20.22 -9.58 -13.24
C VAL A 479 20.38 -9.07 -11.81
N ARG A 480 21.62 -8.78 -11.40
CA ARG A 480 21.95 -8.21 -10.09
C ARG A 480 21.89 -6.69 -10.12
N GLU A 481 21.98 -6.05 -8.96
CA GLU A 481 21.96 -4.59 -8.80
C GLU A 481 23.07 -3.87 -9.60
N ASP A 482 24.24 -4.49 -9.72
CA ASP A 482 25.37 -3.98 -10.50
C ASP A 482 25.18 -4.16 -12.02
N GLY A 483 24.11 -4.82 -12.45
CA GLY A 483 23.83 -5.18 -13.84
C GLY A 483 24.58 -6.42 -14.31
N SER A 484 25.39 -7.06 -13.45
CA SER A 484 26.04 -8.32 -13.78
C SER A 484 25.04 -9.48 -13.74
N ILE A 485 25.34 -10.52 -14.52
CA ILE A 485 24.56 -11.75 -14.49
C ILE A 485 25.20 -12.69 -13.49
N GLY A 486 24.41 -13.11 -12.51
CA GLY A 486 24.92 -13.95 -11.44
C GLY A 486 23.81 -14.56 -10.60
N SER A 487 24.22 -15.25 -9.54
CA SER A 487 23.27 -15.88 -8.62
C SER A 487 22.42 -14.84 -7.90
N VAL A 488 21.09 -14.97 -8.00
CA VAL A 488 20.07 -14.13 -7.35
C VAL A 488 19.40 -14.85 -6.19
N LYS A 489 20.10 -15.80 -5.55
CA LYS A 489 19.57 -16.59 -4.43
C LYS A 489 19.00 -15.74 -3.28
N ASN A 490 19.56 -14.55 -3.06
CA ASN A 490 19.16 -13.66 -1.96
C ASN A 490 18.11 -12.62 -2.38
N ILE A 491 17.68 -12.64 -3.65
CA ILE A 491 16.66 -11.73 -4.19
C ILE A 491 15.37 -12.54 -4.29
N LEU A 492 14.49 -12.34 -3.32
CA LEU A 492 13.26 -13.09 -3.16
C LEU A 492 12.07 -12.16 -3.27
N GLU A 493 11.03 -12.61 -3.95
CA GLU A 493 9.77 -11.92 -4.13
C GLU A 493 8.62 -12.90 -3.81
N PRO A 494 7.48 -12.44 -3.28
CA PRO A 494 6.32 -13.29 -3.05
C PRO A 494 5.84 -13.92 -4.36
N ALA A 495 5.53 -15.22 -4.35
CA ALA A 495 5.13 -15.90 -5.58
C ALA A 495 3.83 -15.32 -6.16
N GLU A 496 2.83 -15.05 -5.31
CA GLU A 496 1.56 -14.46 -5.73
C GLU A 496 1.76 -13.12 -6.45
N SER A 497 2.76 -12.32 -6.04
CA SER A 497 3.07 -11.04 -6.70
C SER A 497 3.31 -11.20 -8.20
N LEU A 498 4.13 -12.18 -8.56
CA LEU A 498 4.49 -12.47 -9.94
C LEU A 498 3.36 -13.20 -10.68
N LEU A 499 2.72 -14.17 -10.03
CA LEU A 499 1.63 -14.97 -10.64
C LEU A 499 0.45 -14.08 -11.03
N HIS A 500 -0.05 -13.30 -10.07
CA HIS A 500 -1.12 -12.35 -10.31
C HIS A 500 -0.72 -11.30 -11.35
N GLY A 501 0.51 -10.77 -11.27
CA GLY A 501 1.03 -9.81 -12.25
C GLY A 501 1.00 -10.35 -13.69
N ILE A 502 1.42 -11.61 -13.89
CA ILE A 502 1.38 -12.26 -15.22
C ILE A 502 -0.08 -12.46 -15.68
N MET A 503 -0.96 -12.94 -14.82
CA MET A 503 -2.36 -13.18 -15.16
C MET A 503 -3.09 -11.87 -15.49
N ALA A 504 -2.99 -10.87 -14.62
CA ALA A 504 -3.64 -9.57 -14.77
C ALA A 504 -3.13 -8.81 -16.00
N ALA A 505 -1.82 -8.85 -16.28
CA ALA A 505 -1.25 -8.29 -17.50
C ALA A 505 -1.79 -8.98 -18.76
N THR A 506 -1.92 -10.31 -18.72
CA THR A 506 -2.44 -11.11 -19.84
C THR A 506 -3.91 -10.82 -20.10
N GLU A 507 -4.74 -10.77 -19.06
CA GLU A 507 -6.16 -10.46 -19.16
C GLU A 507 -6.41 -9.04 -19.69
N THR A 508 -5.62 -8.07 -19.22
CA THR A 508 -5.70 -6.68 -19.68
C THR A 508 -5.31 -6.57 -21.15
N ALA A 509 -4.22 -7.22 -21.56
CA ALA A 509 -3.80 -7.26 -22.95
C ALA A 509 -4.86 -7.93 -23.84
N ASN A 510 -5.41 -9.06 -23.41
CA ASN A 510 -6.45 -9.78 -24.14
C ASN A 510 -7.74 -8.96 -24.27
N SER A 511 -8.15 -8.25 -23.22
CA SER A 511 -9.31 -7.37 -23.24
C SER A 511 -9.16 -6.27 -24.27
N LEU A 512 -7.97 -5.66 -24.35
CA LEU A 512 -7.64 -4.66 -25.35
C LEU A 512 -7.61 -5.19 -26.78
N LEU A 513 -7.09 -6.41 -26.98
CA LEU A 513 -7.04 -7.04 -28.30
C LEU A 513 -8.42 -7.46 -28.84
N ARG A 514 -9.42 -7.60 -27.96
CA ARG A 514 -10.82 -7.85 -28.35
C ARG A 514 -11.55 -6.61 -28.83
N CYS A 515 -11.03 -5.40 -28.58
CA CYS A 515 -11.66 -4.15 -29.02
C CYS A 515 -11.40 -3.89 -30.51
N ASP A 516 -12.41 -4.10 -31.35
CA ASP A 516 -12.35 -3.83 -32.80
C ASP A 516 -12.87 -2.43 -33.18
N GLN A 517 -13.65 -1.79 -32.31
CA GLN A 517 -14.21 -0.45 -32.50
C GLN A 517 -14.14 0.39 -31.22
N VAL A 518 -13.87 1.69 -31.39
CA VAL A 518 -13.99 2.69 -30.32
C VAL A 518 -15.02 3.73 -30.74
N ILE A 519 -16.05 3.89 -29.91
CA ILE A 519 -17.17 4.80 -30.15
C ILE A 519 -17.09 5.91 -29.10
N SER A 520 -16.70 7.13 -29.53
CA SER A 520 -16.72 8.31 -28.66
C SER A 520 -18.05 9.04 -28.81
N ALA A 521 -18.89 8.96 -27.78
CA ALA A 521 -20.21 9.60 -27.76
C ALA A 521 -20.16 11.13 -27.60
N ARG A 522 -19.01 11.69 -27.17
CA ARG A 522 -18.81 13.14 -26.95
C ARG A 522 -17.98 13.84 -28.03
N GLY A 523 -17.43 13.09 -29.00
CA GLY A 523 -16.63 13.63 -30.09
C GLY A 523 -15.14 13.84 -29.82
N ASP A 524 -14.71 13.65 -28.57
CA ASP A 524 -13.30 13.70 -28.14
C ASP A 524 -12.62 12.33 -28.09
#